data_AF-A0A6G7BMS4-F1
#
_entry.id   AF-A0A6G7BMS4-F1
#
_cell.length_a   1.000
_cell.length_b   1.000
_cell.length_c   1.000
_cell.angle_alpha   90.00
_cell.angle_beta   90.00
_cell.angle_gamma   90.00
#
_symmetry.space_group_name_H-M   'P 1'
#
loop_
_entity.id
_entity.type
_entity.pdbx_description
1 polymer ?
#
loop_
_entity_poly.entity_id
_entity_poly.type
_entity_poly.pdbx_seq_one_letter_code
_entity_poly.pdbx_strand_id
1 'polypeptide(L)'
;GNEVYDSLHTRTQTEGVCTRHLCNGALMVPRKRGTEPRSRDEVLKLARDFIDEYYQSIKRFNSEQHRQRWEQITREIEDRGTYDLTQTELVYGAKLGWRNSPRCIGRIQWSKLQVFDARYVTTASGMFEALCNHIKYGTNKGNLRSAITIFPPRTDGKHDFRVWNSQLISYAGYKHEDGTIIGDPINVKFTEVCVRLGWKPKGGRWDVPPLVLSANGHDPEWFDIPQDLILTIPISHPEYK
;
A
#
# COMPACT_ATOMS: atom_id res chain seq x y z
N GLY A 1 -6.79 -15.65 -34.43
CA GLY A 1 -6.29 -15.03 -33.19
C GLY A 1 -7.27 -13.97 -32.77
N ASN A 2 -7.48 -13.76 -31.48
CA ASN A 2 -8.33 -12.67 -31.01
C ASN A 2 -7.54 -11.36 -31.09
N GLU A 3 -8.12 -10.32 -31.68
CA GLU A 3 -7.54 -8.99 -31.74
C GLU A 3 -8.13 -8.09 -30.65
N VAL A 4 -7.30 -7.24 -30.05
CA VAL A 4 -7.72 -6.26 -29.05
C VAL A 4 -7.12 -4.91 -29.40
N TYR A 5 -7.95 -3.88 -29.42
CA TYR A 5 -7.56 -2.51 -29.72
C TYR A 5 -7.49 -1.71 -28.41
N ASP A 6 -6.30 -1.20 -28.05
CA ASP A 6 -6.09 -0.42 -26.83
C ASP A 6 -6.21 1.09 -27.14
N SER A 7 -7.25 1.72 -26.59
CA SER A 7 -7.39 3.19 -26.55
C SER A 7 -7.05 3.79 -25.19
N LEU A 8 -6.89 2.98 -24.15
CA LEU A 8 -6.70 3.42 -22.77
C LEU A 8 -5.30 4.01 -22.54
N HIS A 9 -4.29 3.55 -23.27
CA HIS A 9 -2.91 4.05 -23.17
C HIS A 9 -2.80 5.56 -23.41
N THR A 10 -3.71 6.15 -24.19
CA THR A 10 -3.78 7.59 -24.47
C THR A 10 -4.07 8.44 -23.23
N ARG A 11 -4.61 7.82 -22.17
CA ARG A 11 -4.90 8.49 -20.88
C ARG A 11 -3.71 8.44 -19.92
N THR A 12 -2.54 7.92 -20.34
CA THR A 12 -1.37 7.87 -19.45
C THR A 12 -0.89 9.28 -19.12
N GLN A 13 -0.81 9.59 -17.83
CA GLN A 13 -0.27 10.87 -17.34
C GLN A 13 1.17 10.74 -16.87
N THR A 14 1.71 9.53 -16.98
CA THR A 14 3.00 9.18 -16.42
C THR A 14 3.92 8.76 -17.55
N GLU A 15 5.09 9.41 -17.65
CA GLU A 15 6.09 9.05 -18.65
C GLU A 15 6.50 7.58 -18.51
N GLY A 16 6.70 6.87 -19.62
CA GLY A 16 7.19 5.50 -19.59
C GLY A 16 8.59 5.39 -18.98
N VAL A 17 9.00 4.18 -18.59
CA VAL A 17 10.39 3.92 -18.16
C VAL A 17 11.33 3.72 -19.36
N CYS A 18 10.77 3.48 -20.54
CA CYS A 18 11.48 3.31 -21.79
C CYS A 18 11.58 4.65 -22.53
N THR A 19 12.62 4.79 -23.35
CA THR A 19 12.77 5.89 -24.29
C THR A 19 12.58 5.38 -25.72
N ARG A 20 12.58 6.28 -26.70
CA ARG A 20 12.57 5.90 -28.13
C ARG A 20 13.79 5.07 -28.56
N HIS A 21 14.86 5.04 -27.76
CA HIS A 21 16.12 4.36 -28.08
C HIS A 21 16.43 3.16 -27.19
N LEU A 22 15.76 3.03 -26.03
CA LEU A 22 16.07 2.01 -25.03
C LEU A 22 14.82 1.48 -24.34
N CYS A 23 14.67 0.17 -24.33
CA CYS A 23 13.64 -0.53 -23.55
C CYS A 23 14.17 -0.87 -22.15
N ASN A 24 13.54 -0.30 -21.14
CA ASN A 24 13.83 -0.55 -19.71
C ASN A 24 12.79 -1.46 -19.05
N GLY A 25 12.06 -2.27 -19.85
CA GLY A 25 10.95 -3.09 -19.37
C GLY A 25 11.33 -4.13 -18.32
N ALA A 26 12.58 -4.61 -18.34
CA ALA A 26 13.10 -5.61 -17.41
C ALA A 26 13.55 -5.03 -16.05
N LEU A 27 13.57 -3.70 -15.87
CA LEU A 27 13.96 -3.10 -14.60
C LEU A 27 12.92 -3.36 -13.50
N MET A 28 13.35 -4.03 -12.42
CA MET A 28 12.47 -4.40 -11.31
C MET A 28 11.97 -3.18 -10.52
N VAL A 29 12.83 -2.19 -10.24
CA VAL A 29 12.45 -0.97 -9.52
C VAL A 29 12.93 0.26 -10.31
N PRO A 30 12.21 0.66 -11.38
CA PRO A 30 12.69 1.69 -12.30
C PRO A 30 12.51 3.11 -11.76
N ARG A 31 11.82 3.29 -10.63
CA ARG A 31 11.52 4.62 -10.07
C ARG A 31 11.68 4.67 -8.57
N LYS A 32 12.32 5.73 -8.09
CA LYS A 32 12.28 6.14 -6.69
C LYS A 32 11.29 7.30 -6.55
N ARG A 33 10.38 7.23 -5.58
CA ARG A 33 9.49 8.35 -5.25
C ARG A 33 10.13 9.15 -4.11
N GLY A 34 10.20 10.47 -4.27
CA GLY A 34 10.69 11.37 -3.23
C GLY A 34 9.71 11.55 -2.08
N THR A 35 10.15 12.31 -1.07
CA THR A 35 9.33 12.78 0.05
C THR A 35 8.72 14.16 -0.18
N GLU A 36 9.20 14.88 -1.20
CA GLU A 36 8.77 16.24 -1.49
C GLU A 36 7.26 16.35 -1.72
N PRO A 37 6.58 17.33 -1.09
CA PRO A 37 5.20 17.67 -1.40
C PRO A 37 5.05 18.10 -2.84
N ARG A 38 3.88 17.82 -3.42
CA ARG A 38 3.53 18.31 -4.75
C ARG A 38 3.24 19.80 -4.73
N SER A 39 3.47 20.47 -5.85
CA SER A 39 3.02 21.86 -6.02
C SER A 39 1.49 21.92 -6.08
N ARG A 40 0.91 23.07 -5.72
CA ARG A 40 -0.54 23.28 -5.80
C ARG A 40 -1.09 23.03 -7.21
N ASP A 41 -0.38 23.48 -8.23
CA ASP A 41 -0.78 23.29 -9.63
C ASP A 41 -0.81 21.81 -10.03
N GLU A 42 0.17 21.01 -9.57
CA GLU A 42 0.18 19.57 -9.79
C GLU A 42 -1.00 18.91 -9.05
N VAL A 43 -1.25 19.29 -7.79
CA VAL A 43 -2.37 18.76 -7.01
C VAL A 43 -3.71 19.09 -7.65
N LEU A 44 -3.93 20.34 -8.11
CA LEU A 44 -5.15 20.75 -8.81
C LEU A 44 -5.41 19.92 -10.06
N LYS A 45 -4.38 19.74 -10.89
CA LYS A 45 -4.48 18.94 -12.12
C LYS A 45 -4.86 17.49 -11.81
N LEU A 46 -4.12 16.84 -10.91
CA LEU A 46 -4.37 15.44 -10.54
C LEU A 46 -5.73 15.25 -9.85
N ALA A 47 -6.14 16.21 -9.01
CA ALA A 47 -7.44 16.19 -8.36
C ALA A 47 -8.58 16.30 -9.39
N ARG A 48 -8.43 17.18 -10.40
CA ARG A 48 -9.43 17.33 -11.46
C ARG A 48 -9.62 16.02 -12.22
N ASP A 49 -8.50 15.43 -12.67
CA ASP A 49 -8.53 14.19 -13.45
C ASP A 49 -9.19 13.04 -12.67
N PHE A 50 -8.84 12.89 -11.39
CA PHE A 50 -9.42 11.87 -10.52
C PHE A 50 -10.92 12.08 -10.29
N ILE A 51 -11.35 13.31 -10.02
CA ILE A 51 -12.76 13.61 -9.73
C ILE A 51 -13.62 13.48 -11.00
N ASP A 52 -13.11 13.93 -12.14
CA ASP A 52 -13.76 13.72 -13.43
C ASP A 52 -13.96 12.21 -13.70
N GLU A 53 -12.93 11.38 -13.48
CA GLU A 53 -13.03 9.91 -13.64
C GLU A 53 -14.02 9.28 -12.64
N TYR A 54 -13.98 9.71 -11.38
CA TYR A 54 -14.94 9.26 -10.36
C TYR A 54 -16.39 9.58 -10.75
N TYR A 55 -16.68 10.83 -11.14
CA TYR A 55 -18.05 11.23 -11.51
C TYR A 55 -18.51 10.59 -12.83
N GLN A 56 -17.59 10.34 -13.78
CA GLN A 56 -17.89 9.51 -14.95
C GLN A 56 -18.29 8.08 -14.56
N SER A 57 -17.57 7.46 -13.62
CA SER A 57 -17.83 6.06 -13.23
C SER A 57 -19.21 5.84 -12.61
N ILE A 58 -19.74 6.86 -11.92
CA ILE A 58 -21.08 6.84 -11.31
C ILE A 58 -22.15 7.48 -12.18
N LYS A 59 -21.84 7.78 -13.46
CA LYS A 59 -22.74 8.41 -14.43
C LYS A 59 -23.32 9.76 -13.97
N ARG A 60 -22.51 10.57 -13.27
CA ARG A 60 -22.87 11.91 -12.78
C ARG A 60 -21.89 13.01 -13.23
N PHE A 61 -21.10 12.74 -14.27
CA PHE A 61 -20.23 13.75 -14.85
C PHE A 61 -21.04 14.99 -15.28
N ASN A 62 -20.51 16.18 -15.02
CA ASN A 62 -21.18 17.47 -15.21
C ASN A 62 -22.48 17.70 -14.41
N SER A 63 -22.80 16.87 -13.43
CA SER A 63 -23.93 17.15 -12.53
C SER A 63 -23.66 18.36 -11.62
N GLU A 64 -24.70 18.86 -10.96
CA GLU A 64 -24.55 19.92 -9.97
C GLU A 64 -23.59 19.52 -8.83
N GLN A 65 -23.73 18.30 -8.32
CA GLN A 65 -22.85 17.76 -7.27
C GLN A 65 -21.40 17.63 -7.75
N HIS A 66 -21.17 17.36 -9.04
CA HIS A 66 -19.83 17.33 -9.61
C HIS A 66 -19.18 18.70 -9.57
N ARG A 67 -19.90 19.74 -10.02
CA ARG A 67 -19.43 21.13 -10.02
C ARG A 67 -19.17 21.64 -8.61
N GLN A 68 -20.11 21.40 -7.68
CA GLN A 68 -19.95 21.78 -6.27
C GLN A 68 -18.75 21.08 -5.62
N ARG A 69 -18.55 19.78 -5.90
CA ARG A 69 -17.40 19.05 -5.37
C ARG A 69 -16.08 19.59 -5.93
N TRP A 70 -16.04 19.94 -7.21
CA TRP A 70 -14.85 20.57 -7.81
C TRP A 70 -14.54 21.94 -7.19
N GLU A 71 -15.55 22.78 -6.97
CA GLU A 71 -15.36 24.06 -6.28
C GLU A 71 -14.83 23.88 -4.86
N GLN A 72 -15.38 22.92 -4.11
CA GLN A 72 -14.91 22.60 -2.76
C GLN A 72 -13.44 22.20 -2.77
N ILE A 73 -13.06 21.26 -3.65
CA ILE A 73 -11.68 20.77 -3.75
C ILE A 73 -10.72 21.90 -4.13
N THR A 74 -11.13 22.75 -5.07
CA THR A 74 -10.32 23.90 -5.50
C THR A 74 -10.05 24.82 -4.30
N ARG A 75 -11.08 25.19 -3.54
CA ARG A 75 -10.95 26.02 -2.34
C ARG A 75 -10.06 25.37 -1.27
N GLU A 76 -10.21 24.06 -1.03
CA GLU A 76 -9.37 23.34 -0.07
C GLU A 76 -7.89 23.36 -0.47
N ILE A 77 -7.59 23.17 -1.76
CA ILE A 77 -6.21 23.20 -2.27
C ILE A 77 -5.63 24.62 -2.23
N GLU A 78 -6.42 25.65 -2.55
CA GLU A 78 -5.99 27.04 -2.45
C GLU A 78 -5.62 27.41 -1.01
N ASP A 79 -6.44 27.00 -0.04
CA ASP A 79 -6.26 27.28 1.39
C ASP A 79 -5.11 26.47 2.02
N ARG A 80 -5.15 25.14 1.87
CA ARG A 80 -4.27 24.20 2.60
C ARG A 80 -3.18 23.58 1.75
N GLY A 81 -3.21 23.76 0.42
CA GLY A 81 -2.31 23.09 -0.53
C GLY A 81 -2.67 21.63 -0.83
N THR A 82 -3.75 21.10 -0.25
CA THR A 82 -4.23 19.73 -0.40
C THR A 82 -5.74 19.65 -0.18
N TYR A 83 -6.35 18.49 -0.40
CA TYR A 83 -7.78 18.26 -0.16
C TYR A 83 -8.03 16.86 0.42
N ASP A 84 -9.19 16.70 1.04
CA ASP A 84 -9.57 15.42 1.63
C ASP A 84 -10.56 14.67 0.74
N LEU A 85 -10.26 13.39 0.46
CA LEU A 85 -11.19 12.51 -0.24
C LEU A 85 -12.40 12.18 0.64
N THR A 86 -13.58 12.15 0.04
CA THR A 86 -14.75 11.51 0.68
C THR A 86 -14.52 10.01 0.81
N GLN A 87 -15.29 9.34 1.68
CA GLN A 87 -15.18 7.89 1.83
C GLN A 87 -15.45 7.15 0.51
N THR A 88 -16.42 7.60 -0.28
CA THR A 88 -16.77 6.97 -1.57
C THR A 88 -15.67 7.16 -2.61
N GLU A 89 -15.06 8.34 -2.64
CA GLU A 89 -13.89 8.63 -3.48
C GLU A 89 -12.69 7.77 -3.07
N LEU A 90 -12.42 7.63 -1.76
CA LEU A 90 -11.34 6.79 -1.24
C LEU A 90 -11.51 5.32 -1.65
N VAL A 91 -12.72 4.78 -1.50
CA VAL A 91 -13.04 3.40 -1.91
C VAL A 91 -12.85 3.21 -3.40
N TYR A 92 -13.31 4.17 -4.20
CA TYR A 92 -13.13 4.15 -5.65
C TYR A 92 -11.65 4.18 -6.03
N GLY A 93 -10.88 5.12 -5.47
CA GLY A 93 -9.45 5.27 -5.73
C GLY A 93 -8.64 4.04 -5.35
N ALA A 94 -8.95 3.40 -4.21
CA ALA A 94 -8.29 2.17 -3.79
C ALA A 94 -8.51 1.01 -4.79
N LYS A 95 -9.76 0.80 -5.22
CA LYS A 95 -10.12 -0.23 -6.21
C LYS A 95 -9.51 0.05 -7.57
N LEU A 96 -9.56 1.31 -8.00
CA LEU A 96 -8.96 1.75 -9.26
C LEU A 96 -7.44 1.56 -9.24
N GLY A 97 -6.77 1.87 -8.13
CA GLY A 97 -5.34 1.63 -7.95
C GLY A 97 -4.95 0.16 -8.13
N TRP A 98 -5.76 -0.76 -7.59
CA TRP A 98 -5.54 -2.20 -7.82
C TRP A 98 -5.79 -2.59 -9.28
N ARG A 99 -6.91 -2.16 -9.87
CA ARG A 99 -7.22 -2.39 -11.30
C ARG A 99 -6.10 -1.93 -12.22
N ASN A 100 -5.48 -0.79 -11.90
CA ASN A 100 -4.43 -0.18 -12.70
C ASN A 100 -3.02 -0.65 -12.33
N SER A 101 -2.87 -1.68 -11.49
CA SER A 101 -1.56 -2.25 -11.15
C SER A 101 -1.08 -3.25 -12.21
N PRO A 102 -0.18 -2.87 -13.16
CA PRO A 102 0.14 -3.70 -14.32
C PRO A 102 0.85 -5.02 -13.97
N ARG A 103 1.48 -5.09 -12.80
CA ARG A 103 2.20 -6.28 -12.31
C ARG A 103 1.33 -7.23 -11.49
N CYS A 104 0.05 -6.95 -11.32
CA CYS A 104 -0.87 -7.82 -10.59
C CYS A 104 -1.65 -8.71 -11.55
N ILE A 105 -1.47 -10.04 -11.44
CA ILE A 105 -2.21 -11.03 -12.22
C ILE A 105 -3.65 -11.23 -11.70
N GLY A 106 -3.88 -11.07 -10.39
CA GLY A 106 -5.18 -11.26 -9.73
C GLY A 106 -6.22 -10.15 -9.94
N ARG A 107 -6.02 -9.27 -10.93
CA ARG A 107 -6.84 -8.07 -11.12
C ARG A 107 -8.30 -8.34 -11.45
N ILE A 108 -8.70 -9.55 -11.82
CA ILE A 108 -10.13 -9.89 -12.03
C ILE A 108 -10.99 -9.63 -10.77
N GLN A 109 -10.38 -9.66 -9.57
CA GLN A 109 -11.06 -9.43 -8.30
C GLN A 109 -11.11 -7.95 -7.88
N TRP A 110 -10.61 -7.01 -8.68
CA TRP A 110 -10.35 -5.61 -8.29
C TRP A 110 -11.53 -4.88 -7.63
N SER A 111 -12.76 -5.21 -8.04
CA SER A 111 -13.98 -4.58 -7.51
C SER A 111 -14.40 -5.13 -6.13
N LYS A 112 -13.90 -6.30 -5.73
CA LYS A 112 -14.14 -6.98 -4.44
C LYS A 112 -12.99 -6.72 -3.46
N LEU A 113 -12.81 -5.46 -3.11
CA LEU A 113 -11.82 -5.00 -2.14
C LEU A 113 -12.52 -4.36 -0.94
N GLN A 114 -12.25 -4.85 0.27
CA GLN A 114 -12.63 -4.17 1.51
C GLN A 114 -11.65 -3.02 1.77
N VAL A 115 -12.18 -1.84 2.07
CA VAL A 115 -11.37 -0.67 2.40
C VAL A 115 -11.63 -0.31 3.85
N PHE A 116 -10.58 -0.28 4.65
CA PHE A 116 -10.59 0.25 6.01
C PHE A 116 -10.01 1.66 5.97
N ASP A 117 -10.86 2.65 6.25
CA ASP A 117 -10.44 4.04 6.36
C ASP A 117 -9.84 4.27 7.75
N ALA A 118 -8.52 4.39 7.81
CA ALA A 118 -7.75 4.63 9.03
C ALA A 118 -7.06 6.01 8.98
N ARG A 119 -7.57 6.95 8.17
CA ARG A 119 -7.02 8.31 8.04
C ARG A 119 -7.17 9.15 9.32
N TYR A 120 -7.92 8.67 10.30
CA TYR A 120 -8.06 9.27 11.63
C TYR A 120 -6.96 8.83 12.61
N VAL A 121 -6.16 7.82 12.29
CA VAL A 121 -5.13 7.27 13.18
C VAL A 121 -3.98 8.26 13.34
N THR A 122 -3.55 8.50 14.56
CA THR A 122 -2.48 9.46 14.88
C THR A 122 -1.24 8.83 15.53
N THR A 123 -1.31 7.58 16.01
CA THR A 123 -0.25 6.92 16.78
C THR A 123 0.16 5.58 16.17
N ALA A 124 1.37 5.10 16.49
CA ALA A 124 1.85 3.80 16.03
C ALA A 124 1.04 2.64 16.63
N SER A 125 0.61 2.76 17.89
CA SER A 125 -0.33 1.81 18.52
C SER A 125 -1.68 1.73 17.79
N GLY A 126 -2.24 2.88 17.38
CA GLY A 126 -3.45 2.91 16.57
C GLY A 126 -3.26 2.29 15.19
N MET A 127 -2.07 2.46 14.59
CA MET A 127 -1.72 1.75 13.36
C MET A 127 -1.68 0.23 13.58
N PHE A 128 -1.05 -0.22 14.67
CA PHE A 128 -0.96 -1.62 15.03
C PHE A 128 -2.34 -2.27 15.22
N GLU A 129 -3.25 -1.61 15.93
CA GLU A 129 -4.64 -2.07 16.11
C GLU A 129 -5.39 -2.18 14.77
N ALA A 130 -5.25 -1.16 13.91
CA ALA A 130 -5.86 -1.18 12.58
C ALA A 130 -5.30 -2.32 11.70
N LEU A 131 -4.00 -2.62 11.80
CA LEU A 131 -3.36 -3.72 11.09
C LEU A 131 -3.76 -5.09 11.66
N CYS A 132 -3.93 -5.23 12.98
CA CYS A 132 -4.46 -6.46 13.58
C CYS A 132 -5.88 -6.75 13.08
N ASN A 133 -6.75 -5.73 13.05
CA ASN A 133 -8.09 -5.85 12.48
C ASN A 133 -8.06 -6.22 10.99
N HIS A 134 -7.13 -5.63 10.23
CA HIS A 134 -6.91 -5.97 8.83
C HIS A 134 -6.52 -7.44 8.66
N ILE A 135 -5.52 -7.93 9.40
CA ILE A 135 -5.04 -9.32 9.31
C ILE A 135 -6.19 -10.28 9.67
N LYS A 136 -6.89 -10.03 10.79
CA LYS A 136 -8.04 -10.83 11.21
C LYS A 136 -9.11 -10.91 10.12
N TYR A 137 -9.45 -9.76 9.52
CA TYR A 137 -10.44 -9.70 8.44
C TYR A 137 -9.95 -10.43 7.19
N GLY A 138 -8.71 -10.20 6.76
CA GLY A 138 -8.14 -10.74 5.54
C GLY A 138 -7.93 -12.25 5.62
N THR A 139 -7.46 -12.75 6.76
CA THR A 139 -7.22 -14.18 7.01
C THR A 139 -8.52 -14.97 7.04
N ASN A 140 -9.57 -14.45 7.71
CA ASN A 140 -10.92 -15.04 7.73
C ASN A 140 -10.94 -16.58 7.86
N LYS A 141 -10.19 -17.10 8.83
CA LYS A 141 -10.06 -18.54 9.12
C LYS A 141 -9.69 -19.40 7.89
N GLY A 142 -8.89 -18.85 6.98
CA GLY A 142 -8.42 -19.51 5.75
C GLY A 142 -9.23 -19.18 4.49
N ASN A 143 -10.43 -18.61 4.62
CA ASN A 143 -11.21 -18.15 3.47
C ASN A 143 -10.85 -16.69 3.13
N LEU A 144 -9.68 -16.51 2.54
CA LEU A 144 -9.02 -15.21 2.40
C LEU A 144 -9.90 -14.14 1.73
N ARG A 145 -9.84 -12.92 2.26
CA ARG A 145 -10.55 -11.73 1.74
C ARG A 145 -9.56 -10.63 1.41
N SER A 146 -9.70 -10.02 0.23
CA SER A 146 -8.89 -8.88 -0.17
C SER A 146 -9.31 -7.63 0.62
N ALA A 147 -8.34 -7.00 1.28
CA ALA A 147 -8.53 -5.77 2.04
C ALA A 147 -7.37 -4.80 1.84
N ILE A 148 -7.62 -3.51 2.09
CA ILE A 148 -6.61 -2.46 2.22
C ILE A 148 -6.96 -1.58 3.42
N THR A 149 -5.96 -1.20 4.20
CA THR A 149 -6.09 -0.20 5.27
C THR A 149 -5.35 1.06 4.84
N ILE A 150 -6.04 2.19 4.84
CA ILE A 150 -5.49 3.46 4.35
C ILE A 150 -5.28 4.39 5.54
N PHE A 151 -4.01 4.63 5.86
CA PHE A 151 -3.56 5.57 6.89
C PHE A 151 -3.56 7.01 6.37
N PRO A 152 -3.33 8.03 7.24
CA PRO A 152 -3.31 9.42 6.82
C PRO A 152 -2.41 9.66 5.60
N PRO A 153 -2.85 10.48 4.63
CA PRO A 153 -2.03 10.82 3.48
C PRO A 153 -0.83 11.67 3.90
N ARG A 154 0.23 11.64 3.09
CA ARG A 154 1.38 12.53 3.27
C ARG A 154 0.94 14.00 3.22
N THR A 155 1.52 14.81 4.10
CA THR A 155 1.36 16.26 4.14
C THR A 155 2.62 16.96 3.61
N ASP A 156 3.58 17.25 4.48
CA ASP A 156 4.80 18.00 4.20
C ASP A 156 6.04 17.11 3.96
N GLY A 157 5.83 15.79 3.90
CA GLY A 157 6.90 14.79 3.75
C GLY A 157 7.69 14.51 5.03
N LYS A 158 7.39 15.20 6.14
CA LYS A 158 8.01 15.00 7.45
C LYS A 158 7.10 14.19 8.38
N HIS A 159 5.78 14.26 8.17
CA HIS A 159 4.78 13.61 9.02
C HIS A 159 4.20 12.33 8.42
N ASP A 160 5.04 11.54 7.75
CA ASP A 160 4.61 10.31 7.08
C ASP A 160 4.15 9.22 8.06
N PHE A 161 3.13 8.47 7.65
CA PHE A 161 2.74 7.19 8.26
C PHE A 161 3.34 6.04 7.46
N ARG A 162 4.13 5.18 8.10
CA ARG A 162 4.90 4.13 7.41
C ARG A 162 4.86 2.81 8.16
N VAL A 163 4.50 1.76 7.44
CA VAL A 163 4.85 0.38 7.79
C VAL A 163 6.21 0.09 7.16
N TRP A 164 7.21 -0.22 7.98
CA TRP A 164 8.58 -0.46 7.49
C TRP A 164 8.74 -1.87 6.93
N ASN A 165 7.93 -2.81 7.40
CA ASN A 165 7.88 -4.17 6.88
C ASN A 165 7.52 -4.16 5.38
N SER A 166 8.17 -5.03 4.60
CA SER A 166 7.82 -5.25 3.20
C SER A 166 6.45 -5.93 3.02
N GLN A 167 6.07 -6.77 3.99
CA GLN A 167 4.81 -7.51 4.09
C GLN A 167 4.38 -7.54 5.55
N LEU A 168 3.06 -7.58 5.82
CA LEU A 168 2.56 -7.64 7.20
C LEU A 168 2.99 -8.91 7.94
N ILE A 169 3.04 -10.04 7.23
CA ILE A 169 3.50 -11.31 7.76
C ILE A 169 4.59 -11.83 6.82
N SER A 170 5.77 -12.08 7.38
CA SER A 170 6.95 -12.67 6.71
C SER A 170 7.76 -13.44 7.75
N TYR A 171 8.85 -14.09 7.36
CA TYR A 171 9.76 -14.74 8.30
C TYR A 171 11.07 -13.96 8.42
N ALA A 172 11.63 -13.94 9.63
CA ALA A 172 12.90 -13.30 9.93
C ALA A 172 14.07 -14.07 9.30
N GLY A 173 15.20 -13.39 9.11
CA GLY A 173 16.46 -13.99 8.67
C GLY A 173 17.62 -13.63 9.59
N TYR A 174 18.41 -14.62 9.99
CA TYR A 174 19.52 -14.47 10.92
C TYR A 174 20.82 -14.91 10.27
N LYS A 175 21.77 -14.00 10.08
CA LYS A 175 23.10 -14.32 9.57
C LYS A 175 24.06 -14.62 10.72
N HIS A 176 24.69 -15.79 10.69
CA HIS A 176 25.71 -16.20 11.66
C HIS A 176 27.11 -15.75 11.25
N GLU A 177 28.06 -15.82 12.20
CA GLU A 177 29.47 -15.43 12.01
C GLU A 177 30.16 -16.26 10.93
N ASP A 178 29.79 -17.54 10.79
CA ASP A 178 30.29 -18.46 9.74
C ASP A 178 29.71 -18.18 8.35
N GLY A 179 28.82 -17.19 8.23
CA GLY A 179 28.17 -16.79 6.98
C GLY A 179 26.89 -17.56 6.66
N THR A 180 26.51 -18.57 7.45
CA THR A 180 25.24 -19.28 7.29
C THR A 180 24.04 -18.39 7.65
N ILE A 181 22.88 -18.69 7.09
CA ILE A 181 21.64 -17.95 7.36
C ILE A 181 20.54 -18.92 7.82
N ILE A 182 19.93 -18.62 8.98
CA ILE A 182 18.71 -19.27 9.46
C ILE A 182 17.50 -18.40 9.11
N GLY A 183 16.41 -19.01 8.65
CA GLY A 183 15.18 -18.31 8.29
C GLY A 183 15.19 -17.83 6.84
N ASP A 184 14.64 -16.64 6.59
CA ASP A 184 14.50 -16.05 5.26
C ASP A 184 15.63 -15.06 4.93
N PRO A 185 16.54 -15.38 3.99
CA PRO A 185 17.63 -14.51 3.60
C PRO A 185 17.19 -13.12 3.11
N ILE A 186 15.99 -12.98 2.53
CA ILE A 186 15.52 -11.68 2.02
C ILE A 186 15.32 -10.66 3.13
N ASN A 187 15.03 -11.14 4.35
CA ASN A 187 14.66 -10.29 5.48
C ASN A 187 15.79 -10.03 6.46
N VAL A 188 17.00 -10.59 6.26
CA VAL A 188 18.15 -10.41 7.17
C VAL A 188 18.36 -8.96 7.58
N LYS A 189 18.44 -8.03 6.60
CA LYS A 189 18.64 -6.61 6.89
C LYS A 189 17.51 -5.99 7.71
N PHE A 190 16.27 -6.41 7.47
CA PHE A 190 15.11 -5.92 8.22
C PHE A 190 15.06 -6.53 9.63
N THR A 191 15.37 -7.82 9.75
CA THR A 191 15.52 -8.50 11.04
C THR A 191 16.56 -7.82 11.93
N GLU A 192 17.72 -7.44 11.37
CA GLU A 192 18.73 -6.64 12.08
C GLU A 192 18.19 -5.27 12.55
N VAL A 193 17.33 -4.61 11.77
CA VAL A 193 16.65 -3.37 12.19
C VAL A 193 15.76 -3.65 13.41
N CYS A 194 14.94 -4.70 13.37
CA CYS A 194 14.08 -5.08 14.50
C CYS A 194 14.91 -5.32 15.77
N VAL A 195 16.02 -6.07 15.67
CA VAL A 195 16.92 -6.34 16.80
C VAL A 195 17.53 -5.06 17.37
N ARG A 196 17.99 -4.13 16.51
CA ARG A 196 18.51 -2.83 16.95
C ARG A 196 17.47 -1.96 17.65
N LEU A 197 16.19 -2.09 17.29
CA LEU A 197 15.07 -1.43 17.97
C LEU A 197 14.69 -2.13 19.30
N GLY A 198 15.36 -3.21 19.66
CA GLY A 198 15.17 -3.92 20.93
C GLY A 198 14.33 -5.19 20.84
N TRP A 199 13.88 -5.59 19.65
CA TRP A 199 13.19 -6.87 19.49
C TRP A 199 14.14 -8.04 19.80
N LYS A 200 13.65 -9.03 20.56
CA LYS A 200 14.42 -10.20 20.98
C LYS A 200 14.01 -11.43 20.17
N PRO A 201 14.77 -11.82 19.14
CA PRO A 201 14.42 -12.95 18.29
C PRO A 201 14.54 -14.27 19.04
N LYS A 202 13.76 -15.27 18.62
CA LYS A 202 13.92 -16.66 19.10
C LYS A 202 15.05 -17.39 18.38
N GLY A 203 15.45 -16.91 17.20
CA GLY A 203 16.48 -17.53 16.36
C GLY A 203 15.99 -18.73 15.55
N GLY A 204 14.67 -18.89 15.42
CA GLY A 204 14.03 -20.00 14.71
C GLY A 204 13.88 -19.75 13.22
N ARG A 205 13.81 -20.84 12.44
CA ARG A 205 13.64 -20.79 10.97
C ARG A 205 12.33 -20.11 10.51
N TRP A 206 11.31 -20.10 11.37
CA TRP A 206 9.95 -19.63 11.04
C TRP A 206 9.48 -18.54 12.01
N ASP A 207 10.41 -17.77 12.56
CA ASP A 207 10.07 -16.64 13.42
C ASP A 207 9.41 -15.53 12.60
N VAL A 208 8.25 -15.06 13.04
CA VAL A 208 7.60 -13.88 12.45
C VAL A 208 8.15 -12.63 13.15
N PRO A 209 8.79 -11.69 12.42
CA PRO A 209 9.28 -10.45 13.01
C PRO A 209 8.12 -9.53 13.39
N PRO A 210 8.33 -8.54 14.27
CA PRO A 210 7.28 -7.61 14.68
C PRO A 210 6.93 -6.67 13.53
N LEU A 211 5.78 -6.02 13.63
CA LEU A 211 5.48 -4.85 12.81
C LEU A 211 6.30 -3.66 13.33
N VAL A 212 7.01 -2.98 12.43
CA VAL A 212 7.78 -1.76 12.72
C VAL A 212 7.06 -0.58 12.07
N LEU A 213 6.55 0.33 12.89
CA LEU A 213 5.55 1.33 12.51
C LEU A 213 6.01 2.73 12.92
N SER A 214 6.02 3.67 11.97
CA SER A 214 6.16 5.10 12.24
C SER A 214 4.84 5.80 12.00
N ALA A 215 4.38 6.56 12.98
CA ALA A 215 3.19 7.41 12.87
C ALA A 215 3.60 8.88 12.90
N ASN A 216 3.01 9.69 12.01
CA ASN A 216 3.18 11.14 11.99
C ASN A 216 4.67 11.60 11.97
N GLY A 217 5.55 10.85 11.30
CA GLY A 217 6.97 11.19 11.23
C GLY A 217 7.81 10.86 12.46
N HIS A 218 7.22 10.31 13.52
CA HIS A 218 7.95 9.89 14.71
C HIS A 218 8.83 8.65 14.44
N ASP A 219 9.82 8.45 15.31
CA ASP A 219 10.68 7.27 15.31
C ASP A 219 9.84 5.98 15.32
N PRO A 220 10.31 4.91 14.67
CA PRO A 220 9.54 3.68 14.58
C PRO A 220 9.43 2.96 15.92
N GLU A 221 8.22 2.50 16.22
CA GLU A 221 7.93 1.57 17.32
C GLU A 221 7.71 0.17 16.75
N TRP A 222 8.03 -0.88 17.52
CA TRP A 222 7.78 -2.27 17.11
C TRP A 222 6.69 -2.93 17.94
N PHE A 223 5.89 -3.77 17.30
CA PHE A 223 4.76 -4.48 17.91
C PHE A 223 4.73 -5.94 17.47
N ASP A 224 4.75 -6.87 18.41
CA ASP A 224 4.57 -8.29 18.10
C ASP A 224 3.13 -8.56 17.62
N ILE A 225 2.99 -9.29 16.51
CA ILE A 225 1.68 -9.70 16.00
C ILE A 225 1.14 -10.82 16.91
N PRO A 226 -0.11 -10.72 17.41
CA PRO A 226 -0.73 -11.80 18.18
C PRO A 226 -0.75 -13.11 17.39
N GLN A 227 -0.29 -14.19 18.02
CA GLN A 227 -0.09 -15.48 17.35
C GLN A 227 -1.40 -16.06 16.77
N ASP A 228 -2.54 -15.77 17.38
CA ASP A 228 -3.86 -16.20 16.91
C ASP A 228 -4.30 -15.51 15.59
N LEU A 229 -3.64 -14.42 15.19
CA LEU A 229 -3.87 -13.76 13.91
C LEU A 229 -3.03 -14.34 12.77
N ILE A 230 -2.01 -15.14 13.08
CA ILE A 230 -1.05 -15.70 12.13
C ILE A 230 -1.51 -17.11 11.74
N LEU A 231 -2.13 -17.23 10.56
CA LEU A 231 -2.46 -18.54 9.98
C LEU A 231 -1.25 -19.11 9.24
N THR A 232 -0.76 -20.27 9.69
CA THR A 232 0.31 -21.02 9.02
C THR A 232 -0.21 -22.33 8.44
N ILE A 233 0.39 -22.78 7.33
CA ILE A 233 0.06 -24.06 6.70
C ILE A 233 1.33 -24.93 6.72
N PRO A 234 1.35 -26.04 7.48
CA PRO A 234 2.46 -26.99 7.37
C PRO A 234 2.45 -27.60 5.98
N ILE A 235 3.61 -27.55 5.30
CA ILE A 235 3.74 -28.12 3.96
C ILE A 235 3.94 -29.62 4.08
N SER A 236 3.10 -30.38 3.39
CA SER A 236 3.23 -31.83 3.23
C SER A 236 3.09 -32.19 1.75
N HIS A 237 3.69 -33.30 1.33
CA HIS A 237 3.47 -33.84 0.00
C HIS A 237 2.33 -34.86 0.05
N PRO A 238 1.40 -34.89 -0.92
CA PRO A 238 0.30 -35.86 -0.93
C PRO A 238 0.79 -37.32 -0.98
N GLU A 239 2.00 -37.54 -1.48
CA GLU A 239 2.58 -38.89 -1.66
C GLU A 239 3.83 -39.14 -0.80
N TYR A 240 4.59 -38.11 -0.42
CA TYR A 240 5.86 -38.27 0.32
C TYR A 240 5.64 -37.86 1.78
N LYS A 241 5.80 -38.84 2.67
CA LYS A 241 5.67 -38.65 4.12
C LYS A 241 6.98 -38.19 4.75
#